data_AF-A0A957VPM1-F1
#
_entry.id   AF-A0A957VPM1-F1
#
_cell.length_a   1.000
_cell.length_b   1.000
_cell.length_c   1.000
_cell.angle_alpha   90.00
_cell.angle_beta   90.00
_cell.angle_gamma   90.00
#
_symmetry.space_group_name_H-M   'P 1'
#
loop_
_entity.id
_entity.type
_entity.pdbx_description
1 polymer ?
#
loop_
_entity_poly.entity_id
_entity_poly.type
_entity_poly.pdbx_seq_one_letter_code
_entity_poly.pdbx_strand_id
1 'polypeptide(L)'
;VRHDGPSTVLATLNEQPGENRWVLHLLHYIPERRGMDFDVIEDIIPLYDLGISVRTDRPVAAVTLAPEGDALDFHMDGDRVNFTVPKLHGHQIVALTFAA
;
A
#
# COMPACT_ATOMS: atom_id res chain seq x y z
N VAL A 1 -6.59 -7.20 -0.01
CA VAL A 1 -5.59 -6.55 -0.89
C VAL A 1 -4.71 -7.64 -1.50
N ARG A 2 -4.18 -7.46 -2.72
CA ARG A 2 -3.14 -8.30 -3.33
C ARG A 2 -1.96 -7.41 -3.71
N HIS A 3 -0.75 -7.94 -3.63
CA HIS A 3 0.47 -7.34 -4.15
C HIS A 3 1.38 -8.42 -4.75
N ASP A 4 2.33 -8.02 -5.60
CA ASP A 4 3.34 -8.90 -6.22
C ASP A 4 4.72 -8.85 -5.52
N GLY A 5 4.85 -8.03 -4.47
CA GLY A 5 6.04 -7.99 -3.63
C GLY A 5 6.25 -9.25 -2.76
N PRO A 6 7.41 -9.34 -2.07
CA PRO A 6 7.73 -10.48 -1.21
C PRO A 6 6.72 -10.64 -0.06
N SER A 7 6.66 -11.85 0.51
CA SER A 7 5.75 -12.19 1.62
C SER A 7 5.99 -11.37 2.90
N THR A 8 7.12 -10.68 2.98
CA THR A 8 7.47 -9.73 4.05
C THR A 8 6.73 -8.40 3.93
N VAL A 9 6.05 -8.12 2.81
CA VAL A 9 5.19 -6.95 2.67
C VAL A 9 3.91 -7.17 3.48
N LEU A 10 3.63 -6.24 4.36
CA LEU A 10 2.38 -6.15 5.10
C LEU A 10 1.49 -5.09 4.45
N ALA A 11 0.26 -5.46 4.12
CA ALA A 11 -0.73 -4.56 3.54
C ALA A 11 -2.00 -4.54 4.40
N THR A 12 -2.36 -3.37 4.94
CA THR A 12 -3.58 -3.18 5.72
C THR A 12 -4.44 -2.09 5.09
N LEU A 13 -5.74 -2.34 4.96
CA LEU A 13 -6.68 -1.42 4.33
C LEU A 13 -7.72 -1.00 5.36
N ASN A 14 -7.84 0.31 5.56
CA ASN A 14 -8.77 0.92 6.49
C ASN A 14 -9.76 1.80 5.73
N GLU A 15 -10.99 1.87 6.23
CA GLU A 15 -12.00 2.78 5.70
C GLU A 15 -12.04 4.09 6.49
N GLN A 16 -12.19 5.20 5.78
CA GLN A 16 -12.42 6.54 6.32
C GLN A 16 -13.73 7.08 5.73
N PRO A 17 -14.90 6.76 6.33
CA PRO A 17 -16.20 7.10 5.77
C PRO A 17 -16.44 8.60 5.64
N GLY A 18 -15.94 9.41 6.58
CA GLY A 18 -16.13 10.87 6.58
C GLY A 18 -15.44 11.55 5.40
N GLU A 19 -14.37 10.94 4.90
CA GLU A 19 -13.51 11.42 3.82
C GLU A 19 -13.80 10.70 2.49
N ASN A 20 -14.81 9.82 2.46
CA ASN A 20 -15.17 8.97 1.31
C ASN A 20 -13.96 8.28 0.66
N ARG A 21 -13.08 7.70 1.48
CA ARG A 21 -11.86 7.06 0.97
C ARG A 21 -11.46 5.83 1.78
N TRP A 22 -10.66 4.98 1.17
CA TRP A 22 -9.89 3.96 1.87
C TRP A 22 -8.42 4.37 1.98
N VAL A 23 -7.77 3.90 3.03
CA VAL A 23 -6.36 4.14 3.31
C VAL A 23 -5.65 2.80 3.39
N LEU A 24 -4.77 2.57 2.43
CA LEU A 24 -3.89 1.41 2.38
C LEU A 24 -2.54 1.76 3.02
N HIS A 25 -2.16 1.04 4.06
CA HIS A 25 -0.81 1.08 4.62
C HIS A 25 -0.02 -0.10 4.07
N LEU A 26 1.17 0.18 3.54
CA LEU A 26 2.12 -0.81 3.05
C LEU A 26 3.39 -0.73 3.89
N LEU A 27 3.80 -1.82 4.51
CA LEU A 27 5.02 -1.90 5.29
C LEU A 27 5.94 -2.99 4.73
N HIS A 28 7.23 -2.72 4.65
CA HIS A 28 8.25 -3.71 4.30
C HIS A 28 9.49 -3.50 5.17
N TYR A 29 9.62 -4.33 6.20
CA TYR A 29 10.77 -4.41 7.09
C TYR A 29 11.19 -5.87 7.18
N ILE A 30 12.48 -6.15 6.98
CA ILE A 30 13.01 -7.49 7.11
C ILE A 30 13.47 -7.68 8.55
N PRO A 31 12.86 -8.61 9.31
CA PRO A 31 13.31 -8.88 10.67
C PRO A 31 14.65 -9.62 10.64
N GLU A 32 15.68 -9.08 11.29
CA GLU A 32 16.93 -9.80 11.56
C GLU A 32 17.04 -10.15 13.05
N ARG A 33 17.27 -11.44 13.32
CA ARG A 33 17.50 -11.92 14.68
C ARG A 33 19.00 -11.91 14.98
N ARG A 34 19.51 -10.79 15.52
CA ARG A 34 20.92 -10.65 15.91
C ARG A 34 21.21 -10.96 17.39
N GLY A 35 20.20 -11.32 18.19
CA GLY A 35 20.34 -11.75 19.59
C GLY A 35 19.60 -13.06 19.90
N MET A 36 19.97 -13.71 21.02
CA MET A 36 19.20 -14.85 21.54
C MET A 36 17.83 -14.43 22.11
N ASP A 37 17.73 -13.18 22.60
CA ASP A 37 16.59 -12.68 23.37
C ASP A 37 15.86 -11.46 22.75
N PHE A 38 16.31 -10.96 21.59
CA PHE A 38 15.65 -9.82 20.92
C PHE A 38 15.92 -9.78 19.41
N ASP A 39 14.94 -9.30 18.65
CA ASP A 39 15.05 -8.99 17.22
C ASP A 39 15.46 -7.51 17.05
N VAL A 40 16.43 -7.24 16.18
CA VAL A 40 16.84 -5.88 15.81
C VAL A 40 16.38 -5.65 14.38
N ILE A 41 15.49 -4.68 14.18
CA ILE A 41 15.01 -4.28 12.86
C ILE A 41 15.93 -3.15 12.38
N GLU A 42 16.83 -3.41 11.42
CA GLU A 42 17.73 -2.36 10.93
C GLU A 42 17.78 -2.18 9.41
N ASP A 43 17.49 -3.20 8.58
CA ASP A 43 17.63 -3.05 7.13
C ASP A 43 16.28 -2.92 6.41
N ILE A 44 15.99 -1.69 5.95
CA ILE A 44 14.91 -1.42 5.01
C ILE A 44 15.42 -1.74 3.61
N ILE A 45 14.92 -2.82 3.01
CA ILE A 45 15.12 -3.09 1.59
C ILE A 45 14.02 -2.38 0.79
N PRO A 46 14.34 -1.32 0.03
CA PRO A 46 13.35 -0.63 -0.79
C PRO A 46 12.83 -1.56 -1.88
N LEU A 47 11.52 -1.60 -2.04
CA LEU A 47 10.86 -2.23 -3.18
C LEU A 47 10.51 -1.16 -4.19
N TYR A 48 10.64 -1.48 -5.46
CA TYR A 48 10.29 -0.59 -6.56
C TYR A 48 9.19 -1.23 -7.41
N ASP A 49 8.37 -0.38 -8.01
CA ASP A 49 7.32 -0.79 -8.96
C ASP A 49 6.40 -1.89 -8.41
N LEU A 50 5.97 -1.74 -7.15
CA LEU A 50 5.13 -2.70 -6.45
C LEU A 50 3.70 -2.65 -7.00
N GLY A 51 3.27 -3.72 -7.66
CA GLY A 51 1.92 -3.85 -8.18
C GLY A 51 0.93 -4.10 -7.05
N ILE A 52 -0.11 -3.27 -6.97
CA ILE A 52 -1.17 -3.39 -5.96
C ILE A 52 -2.51 -3.59 -6.65
N SER A 53 -3.31 -4.50 -6.09
CA SER A 53 -4.67 -4.75 -6.52
C SER A 53 -5.63 -4.81 -5.34
N VAL A 54 -6.57 -3.88 -5.28
CA VAL A 54 -7.58 -3.78 -4.21
C VAL A 54 -8.95 -4.09 -4.79
N ARG A 55 -9.66 -5.06 -4.20
CA ARG A 55 -11.07 -5.29 -4.53
C ARG A 55 -11.90 -4.18 -3.90
N THR A 56 -12.79 -3.57 -4.67
CA THR A 56 -13.68 -2.49 -4.24
C THR A 56 -15.07 -2.70 -4.82
N ASP A 57 -16.08 -2.25 -4.09
CA ASP A 57 -17.49 -2.25 -4.46
C ASP A 57 -17.95 -0.88 -5.01
N ARG A 58 -17.03 0.08 -5.10
CA ARG A 58 -17.32 1.47 -5.49
C ARG A 58 -16.35 1.94 -6.58
N PRO A 59 -16.80 2.85 -7.45
CA PRO A 59 -15.92 3.48 -8.43
C PRO A 59 -14.85 4.33 -7.71
N VAL A 60 -13.58 4.04 -8.00
CA VAL A 60 -12.44 4.83 -7.51
C VAL A 60 -12.28 6.06 -8.40
N ALA A 61 -12.23 7.23 -7.79
CA ALA A 61 -12.02 8.50 -8.47
C ALA A 61 -10.54 8.90 -8.51
N ALA A 62 -9.78 8.58 -7.47
CA ALA A 62 -8.36 8.89 -7.40
C ALA A 62 -7.60 7.88 -6.53
N VAL A 63 -6.33 7.63 -6.90
CA VAL A 63 -5.36 6.93 -6.08
C VAL A 63 -4.18 7.88 -5.86
N THR A 64 -3.82 8.15 -4.61
CA THR A 64 -2.76 9.12 -4.28
C THR A 64 -1.84 8.59 -3.20
N LEU A 65 -0.54 8.85 -3.32
CA LEU A 65 0.42 8.66 -2.24
C LEU A 65 0.13 9.65 -1.10
N ALA A 66 0.28 9.20 0.13
CA ALA A 66 0.19 10.04 1.32
C ALA A 66 1.41 9.83 2.22
N PRO A 67 1.96 10.91 2.81
CA PRO A 67 1.41 12.28 2.85
C PRO A 67 1.71 13.15 1.61
N GLU A 68 2.45 12.65 0.62
CA GLU A 68 3.01 13.45 -0.48
C GLU A 68 1.93 14.11 -1.37
N GLY A 69 0.79 13.44 -1.55
CA GLY A 69 -0.30 13.91 -2.41
C GLY A 69 -0.11 13.58 -3.89
N ASP A 70 0.96 12.88 -4.25
CA ASP A 70 1.25 12.49 -5.63
C ASP A 70 0.18 11.54 -6.16
N ALA A 71 -0.39 11.86 -7.33
CA ALA A 71 -1.36 11.02 -7.99
C ALA A 71 -0.69 9.79 -8.64
N LEU A 72 -1.34 8.63 -8.53
CA LEU A 72 -0.96 7.42 -9.22
C LEU A 72 -1.96 7.14 -10.34
N ASP A 73 -1.44 6.74 -11.50
CA ASP A 73 -2.27 6.12 -12.51
C ASP A 73 -2.83 4.79 -11.97
N PHE A 74 -4.10 4.55 -12.25
CA PHE A 74 -4.78 3.33 -11.89
C PHE A 74 -5.76 2.94 -12.99
N HIS A 75 -6.15 1.68 -13.00
CA HIS A 75 -7.24 1.20 -13.84
C HIS A 75 -8.16 0.27 -13.05
N MET A 76 -9.43 0.23 -13.47
CA MET A 76 -10.40 -0.72 -12.97
C MET A 76 -10.38 -1.98 -13.84
N ASP A 77 -10.33 -3.14 -13.20
CA ASP A 77 -10.51 -4.46 -13.81
C ASP A 77 -11.59 -5.22 -13.03
N GLY A 78 -12.82 -5.19 -13.55
CA GLY A 78 -13.99 -5.72 -12.85
C GLY A 78 -14.24 -5.01 -11.52
N ASP A 79 -14.21 -5.78 -10.43
CA ASP A 79 -14.39 -5.29 -9.05
C ASP A 79 -13.07 -4.89 -8.37
N ARG A 80 -11.99 -4.67 -9.15
CA ARG A 80 -10.66 -4.36 -8.61
C ARG A 80 -10.09 -3.10 -9.21
N VAL A 81 -9.48 -2.29 -8.35
CA VAL A 81 -8.58 -1.20 -8.76
C VAL A 81 -7.15 -1.71 -8.72
N ASN A 82 -6.41 -1.47 -9.80
CA ASN A 82 -5.00 -1.85 -9.95
C ASN A 82 -4.15 -0.60 -10.17
N PHE A 83 -3.02 -0.51 -9.48
CA PHE A 83 -2.06 0.59 -9.58
C PHE A 83 -0.67 0.13 -9.14
N THR A 84 0.35 0.95 -9.40
CA THR A 84 1.74 0.65 -9.04
C THR A 84 2.25 1.69 -8.05
N VAL A 85 2.81 1.22 -6.93
CA VAL A 85 3.54 2.08 -5.99
C VAL A 85 5.00 2.13 -6.45
N PRO A 86 5.51 3.29 -6.89
CA PRO A 86 6.83 3.38 -7.53
C PRO A 86 7.97 3.02 -6.59
N LYS A 87 7.81 3.31 -5.29
CA LYS A 87 8.79 2.98 -4.26
C LYS A 87 8.11 2.74 -2.92
N LEU A 88 8.43 1.62 -2.28
CA LEU A 88 8.13 1.34 -0.87
C LEU A 88 9.43 1.26 -0.10
N HIS A 89 9.69 2.26 0.74
CA HIS A 89 10.89 2.33 1.59
C HIS A 89 10.48 2.31 3.06
N GLY A 90 10.25 1.10 3.58
CA GLY A 90 9.82 0.89 4.97
C GLY A 90 8.31 0.99 5.10
N HIS A 91 7.74 2.19 4.92
CA HIS A 91 6.31 2.43 5.02
C HIS A 91 5.82 3.41 3.94
N GLN A 92 4.68 3.11 3.33
CA GLN A 92 3.96 4.01 2.42
C GLN A 92 2.47 3.96 2.72
N ILE A 93 1.80 5.12 2.66
CA ILE A 93 0.34 5.20 2.68
C ILE A 93 -0.15 5.53 1.26
N VAL A 94 -1.25 4.90 0.87
CA VAL A 94 -1.98 5.18 -0.36
C VAL A 94 -3.44 5.44 -0.02
N ALA A 95 -4.00 6.56 -0.48
CA ALA A 95 -5.41 6.86 -0.36
C ALA A 95 -6.15 6.51 -1.66
N LEU A 96 -7.24 5.76 -1.54
CA LEU A 96 -8.17 5.44 -2.62
C LEU A 96 -9.45 6.23 -2.37
N THR A 97 -9.61 7.35 -3.06
CA THR A 97 -10.81 8.21 -2.94
C THR A 97 -11.89 7.72 -3.89
N PHE A 98 -13.11 7.58 -3.40
CA PHE A 98 -14.24 7.13 -4.21
C PHE A 98 -14.95 8.29 -4.90
N ALA A 99 -15.63 8.00 -6.01
CA ALA A 99 -16.58 8.94 -6.59
C ALA A 99 -17.74 9.21 -5.60
N ALA A 100 -18.34 10.39 -5.72
CA ALA A 100 -19.52 10.80 -4.94
C ALA A 100 -20.79 10.09 -5.42
#